data_AF-A0A9D2C4X5-F1
#
_entry.id   AF-A0A9D2C4X5-F1
#
_cell.length_a   1.000
_cell.length_b   1.000
_cell.length_c   1.000
_cell.angle_alpha   90.00
_cell.angle_beta   90.00
_cell.angle_gamma   90.00
#
_symmetry.space_group_name_H-M   'P 1'
#
loop_
_entity.id
_entity.type
_entity.pdbx_description
1 polymer ?
#
loop_
_entity_poly.entity_id
_entity_poly.type
_entity_poly.pdbx_seq_one_letter_code
_entity_poly.pdbx_strand_id
1 'polypeptide(L)' 'MKKVSYLFIVLAILLSDMMCAVVAYNYCTLQWGGQYAGYSAPASTAFLYVIPYWIGIIFCIILACVFHKKQENKK' A
#
# COMPACT_ATOMS: atom_id res chain seq x y z
N MET A 1 19.38 -15.56 5.85
CA MET A 1 18.93 -14.35 5.11
C MET A 1 17.88 -13.55 5.90
N LYS A 2 18.13 -13.25 7.18
CA LYS A 2 17.19 -12.48 8.03
C LYS A 2 17.03 -11.03 7.55
N LYS A 3 18.09 -10.46 6.97
CA LYS A 3 18.11 -9.10 6.41
C LYS A 3 17.11 -8.92 5.26
N VAL A 4 16.95 -9.92 4.39
CA VAL A 4 16.03 -9.84 3.24
C VAL A 4 14.58 -9.82 3.69
N SER A 5 14.21 -10.69 4.63
CA SER A 5 12.86 -10.69 5.21
C SER A 5 12.55 -9.38 5.94
N TYR A 6 13.53 -8.83 6.67
CA TYR A 6 13.41 -7.52 7.32
C TYR A 6 13.20 -6.39 6.32
N LEU A 7 13.90 -6.40 5.18
CA LEU A 7 13.69 -5.42 4.11
C LEU A 7 12.25 -5.46 3.57
N PHE A 8 11.68 -6.66 3.36
CA PHE A 8 10.29 -6.78 2.92
C PHE A 8 9.28 -6.29 3.97
N ILE A 9 9.55 -6.47 5.26
CA ILE A 9 8.71 -5.93 6.34
C ILE A 9 8.77 -4.40 6.36
N VAL A 10 9.96 -3.82 6.30
CA VAL A 10 10.13 -2.36 6.23
C VAL A 10 9.44 -1.79 4.99
N LEU A 11 9.57 -2.46 3.84
CA LEU A 11 8.91 -2.06 2.60
C LEU A 11 7.38 -2.11 2.72
N ALA A 12 6.83 -3.12 3.38
CA ALA A 12 5.39 -3.22 3.62
C ALA A 12 4.88 -2.09 4.52
N ILE A 13 5.61 -1.74 5.59
CA ILE A 13 5.27 -0.62 6.48
C ILE A 13 5.31 0.70 5.70
N LEU A 14 6.34 0.92 4.91
CA LEU A 14 6.48 2.11 4.07
C LEU A 14 5.34 2.22 3.04
N LEU A 15 4.95 1.11 2.42
CA LEU A 15 3.80 1.07 1.50
C LEU A 15 2.48 1.41 2.20
N SER A 16 2.27 0.95 3.44
CA SER A 16 1.09 1.31 4.23
C SER A 16 1.04 2.80 4.57
N ASP A 17 2.16 3.39 4.96
CA ASP A 17 2.24 4.82 5.26
C ASP A 17 1.99 5.67 4.01
N MET A 18 2.65 5.30 2.90
CA MET A 18 2.45 5.95 1.61
C MET A 18 1.00 5.82 1.10
N MET A 19 0.36 4.65 1.30
CA MET A 19 -1.06 4.46 0.98
C MET A 19 -1.92 5.47 1.75
N CYS A 20 -1.69 5.63 3.05
CA CYS A 20 -2.47 6.55 3.88
C CYS A 20 -2.29 8.00 3.42
N ALA A 21 -1.04 8.42 3.16
CA ALA A 21 -0.74 9.77 2.68
C ALA A 21 -1.39 10.05 1.31
N VAL A 22 -1.28 9.11 0.36
CA VAL A 22 -1.81 9.26 -1.00
C VAL A 22 -3.34 9.26 -0.99
N VAL A 23 -3.99 8.37 -0.22
CA VAL A 23 -5.46 8.34 -0.12
C VAL A 23 -5.97 9.61 0.54
N ALA A 24 -5.36 10.07 1.63
CA ALA A 24 -5.76 11.31 2.31
C ALA A 24 -5.59 12.54 1.42
N TYR A 25 -4.47 12.64 0.70
CA TYR A 25 -4.22 13.73 -0.23
C TYR A 25 -5.26 13.73 -1.36
N ASN A 26 -5.49 12.59 -2.02
CA ASN A 26 -6.47 12.49 -3.10
C ASN A 26 -7.91 12.71 -2.60
N TYR A 27 -8.24 12.27 -1.38
CA TYR A 27 -9.55 12.53 -0.80
C TYR A 27 -9.78 14.04 -0.60
N CYS A 28 -8.81 14.75 -0.02
CA CYS A 28 -8.89 16.20 0.16
C CYS A 28 -8.96 16.95 -1.17
N THR A 29 -8.16 16.55 -2.18
CA THR A 29 -8.18 17.22 -3.49
C THR A 29 -9.51 17.00 -4.21
N LEU A 30 -10.09 15.80 -4.17
CA LEU A 30 -11.40 15.54 -4.76
C LEU A 30 -12.54 16.19 -3.98
N GLN A 31 -12.48 16.23 -2.64
CA GLN A 31 -13.48 16.92 -1.83
C GLN A 31 -13.48 18.42 -2.13
N TRP A 32 -12.30 19.03 -2.18
CA TRP A 32 -12.17 20.45 -2.51
C TRP A 32 -12.52 20.72 -3.98
N GLY A 33 -12.10 19.85 -4.89
CA GLY A 33 -12.44 19.92 -6.31
C GLY A 33 -13.94 19.78 -6.59
N GLY A 34 -14.65 18.94 -5.83
CA GLY A 34 -16.11 18.81 -5.93
C GLY A 34 -16.85 20.04 -5.41
N GLN A 35 -16.32 20.70 -4.37
CA GLN A 35 -16.94 21.90 -3.79
C GLN A 35 -16.64 23.19 -4.57
N TYR A 36 -15.42 23.33 -5.11
CA TYR A 36 -14.96 24.61 -5.68
C TYR A 36 -14.56 24.54 -7.16
N ALA A 37 -14.20 23.36 -7.69
CA ALA A 37 -13.72 23.19 -9.07
C ALA A 37 -14.71 22.45 -10.00
N GLY A 38 -15.89 22.07 -9.50
CA GLY A 38 -16.90 21.37 -10.27
C GLY A 38 -16.52 19.94 -10.67
N TYR A 39 -15.67 19.25 -9.91
CA TYR A 39 -15.38 17.84 -10.17
C TYR A 39 -16.63 16.98 -9.98
N SER A 40 -16.98 16.21 -11.01
CA SER A 40 -18.09 15.26 -10.98
C SER A 40 -17.77 13.97 -10.22
N ALA A 41 -16.50 13.71 -9.95
CA ALA A 41 -16.05 12.49 -9.27
C ALA A 41 -16.21 12.63 -7.75
N PRO A 42 -16.90 11.68 -7.08
CA PRO A 42 -17.03 11.72 -5.62
C PRO A 42 -15.69 11.43 -4.95
N ALA A 43 -15.44 12.06 -3.79
CA ALA A 43 -14.22 11.87 -2.99
C ALA A 43 -13.95 10.39 -2.63
N SER A 44 -15.01 9.57 -2.60
CA SER A 44 -14.92 8.13 -2.38
C SER A 44 -14.13 7.38 -3.48
N THR A 45 -13.93 7.96 -4.66
CA THR A 45 -13.07 7.37 -5.70
C THR A 45 -11.61 7.32 -5.29
N ALA A 46 -11.17 8.15 -4.33
CA ALA A 46 -9.83 8.07 -3.76
C ALA A 46 -9.55 6.71 -3.07
N PHE A 47 -10.59 6.01 -2.59
CA PHE A 47 -10.44 4.66 -2.03
C PHE A 47 -10.07 3.61 -3.08
N LEU A 48 -10.25 3.86 -4.37
CA LEU A 48 -9.79 2.92 -5.41
C LEU A 48 -8.26 2.79 -5.41
N TYR A 49 -7.54 3.84 -4.99
CA TYR A 49 -6.09 3.78 -4.84
C TYR A 49 -5.66 2.78 -3.77
N VAL A 50 -6.52 2.40 -2.83
CA VAL A 50 -6.23 1.38 -1.82
C VAL A 50 -5.92 0.03 -2.46
N ILE A 51 -6.57 -0.29 -3.59
CA ILE A 51 -6.46 -1.58 -4.28
C ILE A 51 -5.01 -1.90 -4.70
N PRO A 52 -4.31 -1.05 -5.49
CA PRO A 52 -2.94 -1.34 -5.88
C PRO A 52 -1.96 -1.41 -4.70
N TYR A 53 -2.16 -0.61 -3.64
CA TYR A 53 -1.32 -0.70 -2.44
C TYR A 53 -1.53 -2.02 -1.69
N TRP A 54 -2.77 -2.48 -1.55
CA TRP A 54 -3.06 -3.78 -0.94
C TRP A 54 -2.46 -4.94 -1.72
N ILE A 55 -2.54 -4.90 -3.06
CA ILE A 55 -1.90 -5.91 -3.91
C ILE A 55 -0.39 -5.92 -3.66
N GLY A 56 0.26 -4.76 -3.57
CA GLY A 56 1.68 -4.63 -3.26
C GLY A 56 2.07 -5.17 -1.88
N ILE A 57 1.26 -4.88 -0.86
CA ILE A 57 1.48 -5.36 0.52
C ILE A 57 1.35 -6.90 0.58
N ILE A 58 0.28 -7.46 0.01
CA ILE A 58 0.09 -8.92 -0.06
C ILE A 58 1.26 -9.57 -0.78
N PHE A 59 1.70 -9.01 -1.90
CA PHE A 59 2.84 -9.51 -2.64
C PHE A 59 4.12 -9.51 -1.79
N CYS A 60 4.41 -8.42 -1.08
CA CYS A 60 5.56 -8.34 -0.16
C CYS A 60 5.50 -9.39 0.95
N ILE A 61 4.32 -9.63 1.53
CA ILE A 61 4.11 -10.66 2.56
C ILE A 61 4.33 -12.07 2.00
N ILE A 62 3.80 -12.35 0.79
CA ILE A 62 3.99 -13.65 0.12
C ILE A 62 5.48 -13.91 -0.09
N LEU A 63 6.23 -12.94 -0.62
CA LEU A 63 7.67 -13.10 -0.81
C LEU A 63 8.38 -13.35 0.52
N ALA A 64 8.09 -12.55 1.56
CA ALA A 64 8.67 -12.73 2.89
C ALA A 64 8.42 -14.15 3.44
N CYS A 65 7.18 -14.66 3.31
CA CYS A 65 6.80 -16.01 3.70
C CYS A 65 7.55 -17.09 2.91
N VAL A 66 7.65 -16.96 1.58
CA VAL A 66 8.38 -17.90 0.72
C VAL A 66 9.87 -17.95 1.11
N PHE A 67 10.49 -16.79 1.33
CA PHE A 67 11.90 -16.69 1.76
C PHE A 67 12.13 -17.24 3.18
N HIS A 68 11.15 -17.16 4.07
CA HIS A 68 11.19 -17.79 5.39
C HIS A 68 11.06 -19.33 5.29
N LYS A 69 10.05 -19.84 4.57
CA LYS A 69 9.85 -21.29 4.37
C LYS A 69 11.05 -21.97 3.72
N LYS A 70 11.68 -21.33 2.73
CA LYS A 70 12.88 -21.85 2.06
C LYS A 70 14.12 -21.90 2.97
N GLN A 71 14.13 -21.14 4.07
CA GLN A 71 15.19 -21.21 5.07
C GLN A 71 14.93 -22.29 6.12
N GLU A 72 13.68 -22.50 6.51
CA GLU A 72 13.31 -23.60 7.41
C GLU A 72 13.59 -24.97 6.78
N ASN A 73 13.27 -25.14 5.49
CA ASN A 73 13.55 -26.37 4.74
C ASN A 73 15.04 -26.63 4.44
N LYS A 74 15.91 -25.64 4.66
CA LYS A 74 17.36 -25.75 4.45
C LYS A 74 18.15 -26.01 5.74
N LYS A 75 17.47 -26.10 6.87
CA LYS A 75 18.05 -26.27 8.20
C LYS A 75 17.84 -27.71 8.67
#